data_AF-A0A1V4MWS5-F1
#
_entry.id   AF-A0A1V4MWS5-F1
#
_cell.length_a   1.000
_cell.length_b   1.000
_cell.length_c   1.000
_cell.angle_alpha   90.00
_cell.angle_beta   90.00
_cell.angle_gamma   90.00
#
_symmetry.space_group_name_H-M   'P 1'
#
loop_
_entity.id
_entity.type
_entity.pdbx_description
1 polymer ?
#
loop_
_entity_poly.entity_id
_entity_poly.type
_entity_poly.pdbx_seq_one_letter_code
_entity_poly.pdbx_strand_id
1 'polypeptide(L)'
;MRRSGSTMRRRLVRIFDRGRETIDQEGIRSALHRAGRTIGELERKGIPDVLRKIWEDVRDMYALLRDSLAGRYSVPFRTIAAIAVTLLYLANPLDLIPDFIPGVGYIDDVFIVTLCLRFIATDLQAYRRWRSKQEGAEGS
;
A
#
# COMPACT_ATOMS: atom_id res chain seq x y z
N MET A 1 -0.28 40.44 2.39
CA MET A 1 1.00 40.30 1.64
C MET A 1 1.31 38.80 1.52
N ARG A 2 1.19 38.22 0.31
CA ARG A 2 1.41 36.78 0.04
C ARG A 2 2.90 36.49 -0.18
N ARG A 3 3.53 35.62 0.61
CA ARG A 3 4.81 34.97 0.23
C ARG A 3 4.95 33.58 0.85
N SER A 4 5.58 32.69 0.08
CA SER A 4 6.18 31.39 0.45
C SER A 4 5.43 30.12 0.01
N GLY A 5 5.32 29.92 -1.31
CA GLY A 5 4.91 28.66 -1.94
C GLY A 5 6.02 27.92 -2.71
N SER A 6 7.28 28.37 -2.65
CA SER A 6 8.34 27.90 -3.56
C SER A 6 9.33 26.88 -2.97
N THR A 7 9.23 26.54 -1.68
CA THR A 7 10.15 25.60 -1.03
C THR A 7 9.60 24.16 -1.01
N MET A 8 8.28 24.01 -0.87
CA MET A 8 7.60 22.69 -0.86
C MET A 8 7.73 21.99 -2.22
N ARG A 9 7.55 22.74 -3.32
CA ARG A 9 7.59 22.22 -4.69
C ARG A 9 8.94 21.57 -5.04
N ARG A 10 10.06 22.12 -4.54
CA ARG A 10 11.42 21.59 -4.75
C ARG A 10 11.74 20.34 -3.92
N ARG A 11 11.02 20.11 -2.82
CA ARG A 11 11.20 18.92 -1.98
C ARG A 11 10.41 17.73 -2.49
N LEU A 12 9.24 17.98 -3.07
CA LEU A 12 8.39 16.96 -3.70
C LEU A 12 9.01 16.38 -4.97
N VAL A 13 9.60 17.23 -5.83
CA VAL A 13 10.26 16.78 -7.08
C VAL A 13 11.42 15.82 -6.81
N ARG A 14 12.24 16.04 -5.77
CA ARG A 14 13.35 15.14 -5.42
C ARG A 14 12.91 13.78 -4.88
N ILE A 15 11.72 13.67 -4.32
CA ILE A 15 11.17 12.38 -3.86
C ILE A 15 10.63 11.60 -5.05
N PHE A 16 10.12 12.29 -6.08
CA PHE A 16 9.60 11.70 -7.31
C PHE A 16 10.72 11.23 -8.25
N ASP A 17 11.78 12.02 -8.43
CA ASP A 17 12.93 11.64 -9.30
C ASP A 17 13.67 10.40 -8.80
N ARG A 18 13.73 10.18 -7.48
CA ARG A 18 14.38 8.99 -6.89
C ARG A 18 13.57 7.69 -7.10
N GLY A 19 12.27 7.80 -7.40
CA GLY A 19 11.42 6.66 -7.76
C GLY A 19 11.55 6.26 -9.24
N ARG A 20 11.98 7.18 -10.11
CA ARG A 20 12.12 6.97 -11.56
C ARG A 20 13.35 6.14 -11.95
N GLU A 21 14.35 6.07 -11.07
CA GLU A 21 15.66 5.44 -11.35
C GLU A 21 15.74 3.94 -11.01
N THR A 22 14.67 3.32 -10.51
CA THR A 22 14.71 1.93 -10.00
C THR A 22 14.02 0.88 -10.86
N ILE A 23 13.57 1.23 -12.07
CA ILE A 23 13.07 0.22 -13.02
C ILE A 23 14.21 -0.16 -13.99
N ASP A 24 15.23 -0.81 -13.44
CA ASP A 24 16.27 -1.51 -14.19
C ASP A 24 15.94 -3.02 -14.26
N GLN A 25 16.64 -3.76 -15.10
CA GLN A 25 16.56 -5.22 -15.28
C GLN A 25 16.54 -5.99 -13.94
N GLU A 26 17.22 -5.47 -12.92
CA GLU A 26 17.25 -6.04 -11.57
C GLU A 26 15.89 -5.98 -10.85
N GLY A 27 15.13 -4.90 -11.04
CA GLY A 27 13.77 -4.75 -10.54
C GLY A 27 12.84 -5.82 -11.12
N ILE A 28 12.90 -6.02 -12.43
CA ILE A 28 12.12 -7.04 -13.16
C ILE A 28 12.49 -8.45 -12.69
N ARG A 29 13.79 -8.75 -12.55
CA ARG A 29 14.27 -10.05 -12.09
C ARG A 29 13.85 -10.34 -10.65
N SER A 30 13.87 -9.32 -9.79
CA SER A 30 13.41 -9.43 -8.40
C SER A 30 11.89 -9.66 -8.30
N ALA A 31 11.11 -9.04 -9.20
CA ALA A 31 9.67 -9.24 -9.27
C ALA A 31 9.32 -10.67 -9.72
N LEU A 32 10.01 -11.18 -10.75
CA LEU A 32 9.89 -12.57 -11.21
C LEU A 32 10.20 -13.58 -10.09
N HIS A 33 11.29 -13.36 -9.35
CA HIS A 33 11.67 -14.24 -8.24
C HIS A 33 10.67 -14.18 -7.07
N ARG A 34 10.01 -13.02 -6.86
CA ARG A 34 8.94 -12.88 -5.85
C ARG A 34 7.63 -13.54 -6.32
N ALA A 35 7.30 -13.41 -7.59
CA ALA A 35 6.13 -14.04 -8.18
C ALA A 35 6.23 -15.57 -8.07
N GLY A 36 7.37 -16.17 -8.43
CA GLY A 36 7.60 -17.61 -8.30
C GLY A 36 7.41 -18.13 -6.87
N ARG A 37 7.90 -17.40 -5.85
CA ARG A 37 7.68 -17.79 -4.45
C ARG A 37 6.22 -17.68 -4.02
N THR A 38 5.51 -16.65 -4.46
CA THR A 38 4.11 -16.45 -4.12
C THR A 38 3.25 -17.54 -4.76
N ILE A 39 3.55 -17.90 -6.01
CA ILE A 39 2.89 -18.99 -6.74
C ILE A 39 3.17 -20.34 -6.06
N GLY A 40 4.42 -20.63 -5.70
CA GLY A 40 4.74 -21.86 -4.96
C GLY A 40 4.11 -21.90 -3.55
N GLU A 41 3.99 -20.76 -2.87
CA GLU A 41 3.24 -20.67 -1.61
C GLU A 41 1.74 -20.90 -1.80
N LEU A 42 1.15 -20.40 -2.89
CA LEU A 42 -0.24 -20.62 -3.27
C LEU A 42 -0.53 -22.09 -3.56
N GLU A 43 0.34 -22.76 -4.32
CA GLU A 43 0.25 -24.20 -4.59
C GLU A 43 0.33 -25.01 -3.29
N ARG A 44 1.18 -24.58 -2.35
CA ARG A 44 1.39 -25.32 -1.09
C ARG A 44 0.31 -25.07 -0.03
N LYS A 45 -0.18 -23.83 0.10
CA LYS A 45 -1.16 -23.42 1.12
C LYS A 45 -2.61 -23.54 0.63
N GLY A 46 -2.82 -23.55 -0.68
CA GLY A 46 -4.13 -23.52 -1.29
C GLY A 46 -4.72 -22.11 -1.36
N ILE A 47 -5.59 -21.91 -2.35
CA ILE A 47 -6.33 -20.67 -2.61
C ILE A 47 -7.14 -20.18 -1.38
N PRO A 48 -7.81 -21.04 -0.58
CA PRO A 48 -8.61 -20.59 0.56
C PRO A 48 -7.81 -19.85 1.65
N ASP A 49 -6.61 -20.34 1.98
CA ASP A 49 -5.77 -19.73 3.01
C ASP A 49 -5.21 -18.38 2.58
N VAL A 50 -4.88 -18.22 1.29
CA VAL A 50 -4.41 -16.93 0.78
C VAL A 50 -5.53 -15.89 0.78
N LEU A 51 -6.74 -16.27 0.37
CA LEU A 51 -7.90 -15.38 0.46
C LEU A 51 -8.18 -14.94 1.91
N ARG A 52 -8.09 -15.87 2.86
CA ARG A 52 -8.24 -15.58 4.29
C ARG A 52 -7.21 -14.54 4.76
N LYS A 53 -5.94 -14.71 4.39
CA LYS A 53 -4.88 -13.76 4.74
C LYS A 53 -5.12 -12.39 4.13
N ILE A 54 -5.54 -12.33 2.85
CA ILE A 54 -5.88 -11.06 2.19
C ILE A 54 -7.02 -10.38 2.94
N TRP A 55 -8.05 -11.13 3.35
CA TRP A 55 -9.17 -10.60 4.11
C TRP A 55 -8.75 -10.03 5.48
N GLU A 56 -7.84 -10.72 6.18
CA GLU A 56 -7.24 -10.22 7.43
C GLU A 56 -6.45 -8.92 7.21
N ASP A 57 -5.63 -8.86 6.15
CA ASP A 57 -4.88 -7.66 5.77
C ASP A 57 -5.83 -6.48 5.47
N VAL A 58 -6.92 -6.71 4.73
CA VAL A 58 -7.95 -5.70 4.40
C VAL A 58 -8.66 -5.20 5.66
N ARG A 59 -9.04 -6.10 6.57
CA ARG A 59 -9.69 -5.72 7.84
C ARG A 59 -8.77 -4.85 8.69
N ASP A 60 -7.47 -5.17 8.74
CA ASP A 60 -6.50 -4.37 9.46
C ASP A 60 -6.25 -3.00 8.83
N MET A 61 -6.23 -2.93 7.50
CA MET A 61 -6.15 -1.67 6.77
C MET A 61 -7.32 -0.74 7.11
N TYR A 62 -8.54 -1.28 7.09
CA TYR A 62 -9.75 -0.54 7.46
C TYR A 62 -9.68 -0.03 8.91
N ALA A 63 -9.29 -0.90 9.84
CA ALA A 63 -9.18 -0.54 11.25
C ALA A 63 -8.10 0.50 11.52
N LEU A 64 -6.93 0.40 10.85
CA LEU A 64 -5.86 1.39 10.91
C LEU A 64 -6.38 2.75 10.44
N LEU A 65 -7.06 2.77 9.29
CA LEU A 65 -7.65 3.99 8.73
C LEU A 65 -8.65 4.62 9.71
N ARG A 66 -9.54 3.80 10.30
CA ARG A 66 -10.53 4.26 11.28
C ARG A 66 -9.88 4.81 12.55
N ASP A 67 -8.89 4.11 13.11
CA ASP A 67 -8.19 4.55 14.34
C ASP A 67 -7.34 5.79 14.10
N SER A 68 -6.81 5.94 12.89
CA SER A 68 -6.06 7.12 12.50
C SER A 68 -6.95 8.35 12.33
N LEU A 69 -8.11 8.20 11.67
CA LEU A 69 -9.10 9.26 11.55
C LEU A 69 -9.71 9.65 12.91
N ALA A 70 -9.82 8.70 13.84
CA ALA A 70 -10.26 8.96 15.21
C ALA A 70 -9.16 9.54 16.12
N GLY A 71 -7.95 9.77 15.60
CA GLY A 71 -6.82 10.30 16.37
C GLY A 71 -6.21 9.33 17.39
N ARG A 72 -6.61 8.05 17.39
CA ARG A 72 -6.09 7.01 18.31
C ARG A 72 -4.72 6.47 17.88
N TYR A 73 -4.41 6.54 16.59
CA TYR A 73 -3.15 6.03 16.04
C TYR A 73 -2.61 6.93 14.92
N SER A 74 -1.39 7.46 15.07
CA SER A 74 -0.81 8.38 14.09
C SER A 74 0.05 7.64 13.07
N VAL A 75 -0.27 7.81 11.79
CA VAL A 75 0.53 7.33 10.65
C VAL A 75 0.80 8.45 9.66
N PRO A 76 1.86 8.35 8.84
CA PRO A 76 2.09 9.31 7.77
C PRO A 76 0.88 9.43 6.84
N PHE A 77 0.58 10.64 6.37
CA PHE A 77 -0.52 10.88 5.42
C PHE A 77 -0.43 10.00 4.16
N ARG A 78 0.79 9.66 3.72
CA ARG A 78 1.03 8.76 2.60
C ARG A 78 0.45 7.37 2.82
N THR A 79 0.54 6.85 4.06
CA THR A 79 -0.02 5.55 4.44
C THR A 79 -1.55 5.60 4.42
N ILE A 80 -2.15 6.67 4.93
CA ILE A 80 -3.61 6.91 4.88
C ILE A 80 -4.09 6.93 3.43
N ALA A 81 -3.43 7.72 2.57
CA ALA A 81 -3.77 7.83 1.16
C ALA A 81 -3.62 6.48 0.43
N ALA A 82 -2.53 5.74 0.67
CA ALA A 82 -2.28 4.46 0.04
C ALA A 82 -3.30 3.39 0.48
N ILE A 83 -3.67 3.35 1.76
CA ILE A 83 -4.73 2.46 2.28
C ILE A 83 -6.07 2.84 1.64
N ALA A 84 -6.42 4.13 1.60
CA ALA A 84 -7.67 4.59 1.02
C ALA A 84 -7.81 4.19 -0.45
N VAL A 85 -6.75 4.40 -1.26
CA VAL A 85 -6.71 3.98 -2.67
C VAL A 85 -6.83 2.46 -2.81
N THR A 86 -6.13 1.70 -1.96
CA THR A 86 -6.15 0.24 -2.01
C THR A 86 -7.53 -0.32 -1.64
N LEU A 87 -8.18 0.23 -0.60
CA LEU A 87 -9.54 -0.17 -0.21
C LEU A 87 -10.58 0.23 -1.27
N LEU A 88 -10.43 1.41 -1.88
CA LEU A 88 -11.31 1.87 -2.96
C LEU A 88 -11.19 0.96 -4.19
N TYR A 89 -9.96 0.58 -4.57
CA TYR A 89 -9.71 -0.37 -5.64
C TYR A 89 -10.30 -1.76 -5.35
N LEU A 90 -10.24 -2.22 -4.09
CA LEU A 90 -10.85 -3.49 -3.71
C LEU A 90 -12.39 -3.44 -3.73
N ALA A 91 -12.97 -2.31 -3.34
CA ALA A 91 -14.42 -2.12 -3.33
C ALA A 91 -15.01 -2.04 -4.75
N ASN A 92 -14.30 -1.38 -5.66
CA ASN A 92 -14.66 -1.36 -7.07
C ASN A 92 -13.40 -1.36 -7.97
N PRO A 93 -12.94 -2.54 -8.42
CA PRO A 93 -11.73 -2.64 -9.26
C PRO A 93 -11.90 -1.99 -10.63
N LEU A 94 -13.14 -1.74 -11.07
CA LEU A 94 -13.47 -1.16 -12.37
C LEU A 94 -13.57 0.38 -12.34
N ASP A 95 -13.68 1.01 -11.16
CA ASP A 95 -13.92 2.47 -11.04
C ASP A 95 -12.68 3.33 -11.25
N LEU A 96 -11.47 2.77 -11.15
CA LEU A 96 -10.22 3.51 -11.36
C LEU A 96 -9.77 3.50 -12.83
N ILE A 97 -10.39 2.65 -13.65
CA ILE A 97 -10.14 2.52 -15.09
C ILE A 97 -11.38 2.94 -15.91
N PRO A 98 -11.99 4.14 -15.74
CA PRO A 98 -12.89 4.67 -16.75
C PRO A 98 -12.04 5.40 -17.82
N ASP A 99 -11.91 4.78 -18.99
CA ASP A 99 -11.76 5.41 -20.32
C ASP A 99 -10.61 6.40 -20.63
N PHE A 100 -9.45 6.42 -19.94
CA PHE A 100 -8.47 7.52 -20.16
C PHE A 100 -7.16 7.30 -20.93
N ILE A 101 -6.73 6.11 -21.37
CA ILE A 101 -5.51 6.08 -22.23
C ILE A 101 -5.52 4.97 -23.30
N PRO A 102 -6.01 5.25 -24.51
CA PRO A 102 -5.63 4.48 -25.69
C PRO A 102 -4.15 4.78 -26.03
N GLY A 103 -3.26 3.80 -25.89
CA GLY A 103 -1.90 3.84 -26.47
C GLY A 103 -0.71 4.03 -25.52
N VAL A 104 -0.91 4.28 -24.22
CA VAL A 104 0.16 4.36 -23.20
C VAL A 104 -0.41 3.87 -21.87
N GLY A 105 0.34 3.11 -21.06
CA GLY A 105 0.08 3.11 -19.62
C GLY A 105 -0.68 1.92 -19.02
N TYR A 106 -0.11 0.71 -19.11
CA TYR A 106 -0.47 -0.40 -18.21
C TYR A 106 0.57 -0.68 -17.12
N ILE A 107 1.78 -0.13 -17.27
CA ILE A 107 2.94 -0.49 -16.43
C ILE A 107 3.04 0.37 -15.16
N ASP A 108 2.47 1.59 -15.16
CA ASP A 108 2.66 2.54 -14.06
C ASP A 108 1.81 2.20 -12.81
N ASP A 109 0.57 1.74 -12.99
CA ASP A 109 -0.36 1.54 -11.86
C ASP A 109 -0.08 0.28 -11.04
N VAL A 110 0.27 -0.84 -11.68
CA VAL A 110 0.64 -2.07 -10.95
C VAL A 110 1.91 -1.87 -10.13
N PHE A 111 2.84 -1.07 -10.65
CA PHE A 111 4.07 -0.71 -9.95
C PHE A 111 3.77 0.20 -8.75
N ILE A 112 2.94 1.23 -8.93
CA ILE A 112 2.50 2.12 -7.85
C ILE A 112 1.73 1.34 -6.77
N VAL A 113 0.80 0.46 -7.14
CA VAL A 113 0.06 -0.38 -6.18
C VAL A 113 1.01 -1.32 -5.44
N THR A 114 1.96 -1.96 -6.13
CA THR A 114 2.96 -2.83 -5.50
C THR A 114 3.84 -2.06 -4.52
N LEU A 115 4.25 -0.84 -4.88
CA LEU A 115 4.99 0.04 -3.98
C LEU A 115 4.14 0.45 -2.78
N CYS A 116 2.89 0.88 -3.00
CA CYS A 116 1.93 1.21 -1.95
C CYS A 116 1.74 0.04 -0.97
N LEU A 117 1.51 -1.17 -1.47
CA LEU A 117 1.38 -2.37 -0.65
C LEU A 117 2.65 -2.64 0.17
N ARG A 118 3.84 -2.45 -0.41
CA ARG A 118 5.11 -2.59 0.33
C ARG A 118 5.25 -1.53 1.42
N PHE A 119 4.86 -0.28 1.17
CA PHE A 119 4.88 0.77 2.18
C PHE A 119 3.89 0.49 3.31
N ILE A 120 2.67 0.09 2.97
CA ILE A 120 1.62 -0.20 3.96
C ILE A 120 1.97 -1.44 4.78
N ALA A 121 2.62 -2.46 4.21
CA ALA A 121 2.92 -3.71 4.91
C ALA A 121 3.72 -3.48 6.22
N THR A 122 4.67 -2.55 6.21
CA THR A 122 5.43 -2.21 7.42
C THR A 122 4.57 -1.49 8.46
N ASP A 123 3.75 -0.53 8.03
CA ASP A 123 2.86 0.22 8.91
C ASP A 123 1.74 -0.67 9.49
N LEU A 124 1.22 -1.61 8.69
CA LEU A 124 0.21 -2.58 9.09
C LEU A 124 0.75 -3.53 10.16
N GLN A 125 1.98 -3.99 10.02
CA GLN A 125 2.64 -4.80 11.06
C GLN A 125 2.87 -4.01 12.35
N ALA A 126 3.28 -2.74 12.25
CA ALA A 126 3.44 -1.88 13.41
C ALA A 126 2.09 -1.67 14.15
N TYR A 127 1.03 -1.44 13.38
CA TYR A 127 -0.31 -1.28 13.91
C TYR A 127 -0.87 -2.57 14.54
N ARG A 128 -0.65 -3.74 13.94
CA ARG A 128 -0.98 -5.05 14.55
C ARG A 128 -0.35 -5.21 15.93
N ARG A 129 0.95 -4.93 16.03
CA ARG A 129 1.68 -4.99 17.31
C ARG A 129 1.13 -4.02 18.35
N TRP A 130 0.74 -2.82 17.93
CA TRP A 130 0.10 -1.84 18.82
C TRP A 130 -1.27 -2.34 19.30
N ARG A 131 -2.12 -2.85 18.39
CA ARG A 131 -3.46 -3.33 18.75
C ARG A 131 -3.40 -4.53 19.70
N SER A 132 -2.52 -5.50 19.46
CA SER A 132 -2.35 -6.65 20.37
C SER A 132 -1.90 -6.25 21.78
N LYS A 133 -1.16 -5.15 21.93
CA LYS A 133 -0.80 -4.63 23.27
C LYS A 133 -1.99 -4.01 24.00
N GLN A 134 -2.92 -3.40 23.26
CA GLN A 134 -4.14 -2.81 23.84
C GLN A 134 -5.12 -3.90 24.29
N GLU A 135 -5.34 -4.92 23.44
CA GLU A 135 -6.20 -6.07 23.75
C GLU A 135 -5.68 -6.91 24.91
N GLY A 136 -4.35 -7.02 25.07
CA GLY A 136 -3.73 -7.69 26.21
C GLY A 136 -3.77 -6.88 27.51
N ALA A 137 -3.97 -5.56 27.46
CA ALA A 137 -4.03 -4.69 28.64
C ALA A 137 -5.45 -4.56 29.22
N GLU A 138 -6.50 -4.82 28.43
CA GLU A 138 -7.89 -4.82 28.87
C GLU A 138 -8.36 -6.18 29.41
N GLY A 139 -7.53 -7.23 29.26
CA GLY A 139 -7.81 -8.61 29.68
C GLY A 139 -7.02 -9.09 30.92
N SER A 140 -6.40 -8.20 31.69
CA SER A 140 -5.69 -8.51 32.96
C SER A 140 -6.21 -7.67 34.11
#